data_AF-A0A0Q4IFX2-F1
#
_entry.id   AF-A0A0Q4IFX2-F1
#
_cell.length_a   1.000
_cell.length_b   1.000
_cell.length_c   1.000
_cell.angle_alpha   90.00
_cell.angle_beta   90.00
_cell.angle_gamma   90.00
#
_symmetry.space_group_name_H-M   'P 1'
#
loop_
_entity.id
_entity.type
_entity.pdbx_description
1 polymer ?
#
loop_
_entity_poly.entity_id
_entity_poly.type
_entity_poly.pdbx_seq_one_letter_code
_entity_poly.pdbx_strand_id
1 'polypeptide(L)'
;MGAFGFGALGKLVALGVMAPAFYLVISQGAAERGRVEAIERSIVQARQDIRSLETEFDTRANMAQLERWNGDVLALAAPRAEQYVGGEHQLASLPGRTEGGNVALAYVVPSAPMEAAPAPEPALAAAAPVAASAPARVEPARNVKPVGPVQTARADVIPAKARAVAMLDRTLLSDATMADLARSARKEAARP
;
A
#
# COMPACT_ATOMS: atom_id res chain seq x y z
N MET A 1 1.34 -6.02 78.59
CA MET A 1 0.44 -6.63 77.59
C MET A 1 -0.27 -5.51 76.86
N GLY A 2 0.16 -5.17 75.64
CA GLY A 2 -0.30 -3.98 74.92
C GLY A 2 -1.73 -4.15 74.42
N ALA A 3 -2.62 -3.25 74.82
CA ALA A 3 -3.97 -3.15 74.29
C ALA A 3 -3.90 -2.55 72.88
N PHE A 4 -3.96 -3.38 71.84
CA PHE A 4 -4.20 -2.91 70.48
C PHE A 4 -5.64 -2.42 70.39
N GLY A 5 -5.83 -1.10 70.51
CA GLY A 5 -7.15 -0.49 70.37
C GLY A 5 -7.70 -0.70 68.95
N PHE A 6 -9.03 -0.79 68.82
CA PHE A 6 -9.76 -0.97 67.54
C PHE A 6 -9.25 -0.09 66.39
N GLY A 7 -8.69 1.09 66.67
CA GLY A 7 -8.06 1.97 65.67
C GLY A 7 -6.80 1.39 65.01
N ALA A 8 -6.02 0.55 65.69
CA ALA A 8 -4.85 -0.11 65.09
C ALA A 8 -5.28 -1.20 64.09
N LEU A 9 -6.31 -1.98 64.45
CA LEU A 9 -6.88 -3.00 63.56
C LEU A 9 -7.53 -2.38 62.32
N GLY A 10 -8.26 -1.26 62.49
CA GLY A 10 -8.84 -0.52 61.36
C GLY A 10 -7.79 0.03 60.38
N LYS A 11 -6.64 0.51 60.88
CA LYS A 11 -5.52 0.95 60.03
C LYS A 11 -4.90 -0.19 59.24
N LEU A 12 -4.77 -1.38 59.84
CA LEU A 12 -4.26 -2.56 59.14
C LEU A 12 -5.20 -3.03 58.03
N VAL A 13 -6.51 -3.04 58.29
CA VAL A 13 -7.51 -3.38 57.26
C VAL A 13 -7.49 -2.34 56.13
N ALA A 14 -7.44 -1.04 56.47
CA ALA A 14 -7.36 0.03 55.47
C ALA A 14 -6.12 -0.11 54.58
N LEU A 15 -4.94 -0.38 55.17
CA LEU A 15 -3.71 -0.60 54.41
C LEU A 15 -3.81 -1.87 53.54
N GLY A 16 -4.40 -2.94 54.08
CA GLY A 16 -4.63 -4.20 53.38
C GLY A 16 -5.53 -4.09 52.15
N VAL A 17 -6.47 -3.15 52.12
CA VAL A 17 -7.32 -2.86 50.96
C VAL A 17 -6.67 -1.85 50.00
N MET A 18 -6.02 -0.83 50.54
CA MET A 18 -5.46 0.26 49.74
C MET A 18 -4.23 -0.18 48.95
N ALA A 19 -3.35 -1.01 49.52
CA ALA A 19 -2.17 -1.52 48.84
C ALA A 19 -2.48 -2.29 47.54
N PRO A 20 -3.37 -3.31 47.52
CA PRO A 20 -3.73 -3.99 46.29
C PRO A 20 -4.47 -3.08 45.30
N ALA A 21 -5.29 -2.13 45.75
CA ALA A 21 -5.95 -1.17 44.86
C ALA A 21 -4.92 -0.30 44.11
N PHE A 22 -3.91 0.23 44.80
CA PHE A 22 -2.82 0.97 44.16
C PHE A 22 -1.99 0.08 43.22
N TYR A 23 -1.74 -1.17 43.59
CA TYR A 23 -1.04 -2.13 42.72
C TYR A 23 -1.79 -2.36 41.40
N LEU A 24 -3.12 -2.49 41.44
CA LEU A 24 -3.93 -2.67 40.23
C LEU A 24 -3.89 -1.43 39.32
N VAL A 25 -3.86 -0.22 39.88
CA VAL A 25 -3.71 1.00 39.08
C VAL A 25 -2.33 1.06 38.43
N ILE A 26 -1.28 0.72 39.16
CA ILE A 26 0.10 0.74 38.63
C ILE A 26 0.30 -0.35 37.57
N SER A 27 -0.30 -1.53 37.74
CA SER A 27 -0.15 -2.64 36.79
C SER A 27 -0.83 -2.39 35.44
N GLN A 28 -1.83 -1.50 35.37
CA GLN A 28 -2.40 -1.05 34.09
C GLN A 28 -1.34 -0.41 33.19
N GLY A 29 -0.37 0.30 33.75
CA GLY A 29 0.73 0.88 32.97
C GLY A 29 1.59 -0.18 32.29
N ALA A 30 1.77 -1.36 32.89
CA ALA A 30 2.45 -2.48 32.26
C ALA A 30 1.62 -3.09 31.11
N ALA A 31 0.30 -3.21 31.31
CA ALA A 31 -0.61 -3.67 30.26
C ALA A 31 -0.67 -2.69 29.07
N GLU A 32 -0.63 -1.39 29.32
CA GLU A 32 -0.61 -0.36 28.28
C GLU A 32 0.69 -0.40 27.45
N ARG A 33 1.85 -0.55 28.10
CA ARG A 33 3.13 -0.71 27.38
C ARG A 33 3.11 -1.93 26.47
N GLY A 34 2.57 -3.06 26.94
CA GLY A 34 2.40 -4.25 26.10
C GLY A 34 1.49 -4.04 24.89
N ARG A 35 0.43 -3.22 25.03
CA ARG A 35 -0.43 -2.84 23.89
C ARG A 35 0.30 -1.95 22.88
N VAL A 36 1.08 -0.99 23.36
CA VAL A 36 1.88 -0.11 22.49
C VAL A 36 2.90 -0.93 21.70
N GLU A 37 3.65 -1.81 22.35
CA GLU A 37 4.62 -2.69 21.68
C GLU A 37 3.96 -3.62 20.66
N ALA A 38 2.73 -4.08 20.92
CA ALA A 38 1.96 -4.89 19.97
C ALA A 38 1.57 -4.09 18.72
N ILE A 39 1.17 -2.84 18.89
CA ILE A 39 0.85 -1.93 17.78
C ILE A 39 2.12 -1.55 17.00
N GLU A 40 3.24 -1.30 17.69
CA GLU A 40 4.52 -1.01 17.02
C GLU A 40 4.96 -2.19 16.14
N ARG A 41 4.82 -3.43 16.65
CA ARG A 41 5.07 -4.64 15.87
C ARG A 41 4.14 -4.78 14.66
N SER A 42 2.84 -4.49 14.81
CA SER A 42 1.91 -4.53 13.69
C SER A 42 2.18 -3.45 12.64
N ILE A 43 2.63 -2.26 13.05
CA ILE A 43 3.05 -1.20 12.14
C ILE A 43 4.27 -1.64 11.32
N VAL A 44 5.27 -2.26 11.96
CA VAL A 44 6.45 -2.76 11.26
C VAL A 44 6.06 -3.84 10.24
N GLN A 45 5.19 -4.76 10.61
CA GLN A 45 4.67 -5.78 9.71
C GLN A 45 3.93 -5.15 8.53
N ALA A 46 2.98 -4.25 8.79
CA ALA A 46 2.22 -3.58 7.73
C ALA A 46 3.12 -2.78 6.77
N ARG A 47 4.20 -2.18 7.25
CA ARG A 47 5.20 -1.49 6.40
C ARG A 47 6.02 -2.46 5.54
N GLN A 48 6.23 -3.69 5.97
CA GLN A 48 6.87 -4.71 5.13
C GLN A 48 5.90 -5.20 4.06
N ASP A 49 4.65 -5.44 4.43
CA ASP A 49 3.59 -5.86 3.51
C ASP A 49 3.36 -4.80 2.42
N ILE A 50 3.26 -3.52 2.80
CA ILE A 50 3.13 -2.41 1.84
C ILE A 50 4.27 -2.40 0.84
N ARG A 51 5.53 -2.55 1.30
CA ARG A 51 6.68 -2.59 0.39
C ARG A 51 6.64 -3.79 -0.56
N SER A 52 6.22 -4.96 -0.07
CA SER A 52 6.02 -6.14 -0.93
C SER A 52 4.96 -5.86 -1.99
N LEU A 53 3.81 -5.31 -1.59
CA LEU A 53 2.71 -4.98 -2.48
C LEU A 53 3.13 -3.92 -3.51
N GLU A 54 3.84 -2.87 -3.11
CA GLU A 54 4.38 -1.85 -4.01
C GLU A 54 5.28 -2.50 -5.07
N THR A 55 6.18 -3.42 -4.68
CA THR A 55 7.03 -4.12 -5.66
C THR A 55 6.24 -5.03 -6.62
N GLU A 56 5.19 -5.69 -6.14
CA GLU A 56 4.29 -6.48 -7.00
C GLU A 56 3.48 -5.59 -7.95
N PHE A 57 3.02 -4.44 -7.49
CA PHE A 57 2.31 -3.48 -8.32
C PHE A 57 3.22 -2.86 -9.38
N ASP A 58 4.42 -2.45 -9.02
CA ASP A 58 5.40 -1.87 -9.95
C ASP A 58 5.78 -2.87 -11.04
N THR A 59 6.00 -4.14 -10.68
CA THR A 59 6.31 -5.18 -11.67
C THR A 59 5.13 -5.45 -12.61
N ARG A 60 3.90 -5.54 -12.11
CA ARG A 60 2.69 -5.73 -12.95
C ARG A 60 2.37 -4.52 -13.82
N ALA A 61 2.50 -3.30 -13.28
CA ALA A 61 2.26 -2.06 -14.01
C ALA A 61 3.32 -1.82 -15.09
N ASN A 62 4.59 -2.13 -14.80
CA ASN A 62 5.68 -2.03 -15.75
C ASN A 62 5.47 -2.97 -16.95
N MET A 63 4.97 -4.20 -16.73
CA MET A 63 4.68 -5.13 -17.83
C MET A 63 3.62 -4.58 -18.79
N ALA A 64 2.50 -4.06 -18.27
CA ALA A 64 1.45 -3.45 -19.09
C ALA A 64 1.95 -2.19 -19.84
N GLN A 65 2.81 -1.39 -19.21
CA GLN A 65 3.43 -0.23 -19.86
C GLN A 65 4.41 -0.63 -20.95
N LEU A 66 5.22 -1.67 -20.74
CA LEU A 66 6.14 -2.22 -21.73
C LEU A 66 5.39 -2.79 -22.93
N GLU A 67 4.28 -3.51 -22.73
CA GLU A 67 3.43 -3.99 -23.83
C GLU A 67 2.86 -2.83 -24.65
N ARG A 68 2.38 -1.78 -23.98
CA ARG A 68 1.93 -0.55 -24.65
C ARG A 68 3.05 0.12 -25.44
N TRP A 69 4.24 0.28 -24.85
CA TRP A 69 5.40 0.88 -25.54
C TRP A 69 5.88 0.03 -26.70
N ASN A 70 5.87 -1.30 -26.55
CA ASN A 70 6.22 -2.26 -27.57
C ASN A 70 5.30 -2.12 -28.79
N GLY A 71 3.99 -1.97 -28.57
CA GLY A 71 3.00 -1.75 -29.63
C GLY A 71 2.99 -0.33 -30.24
N ASP A 72 3.02 0.71 -29.40
CA ASP A 72 2.78 2.09 -29.83
C ASP A 72 4.03 2.77 -30.42
N VAL A 73 5.22 2.47 -29.91
CA VAL A 73 6.45 3.24 -30.22
C VAL A 73 7.56 2.36 -30.77
N LEU A 74 7.83 1.24 -30.10
CA LEU A 74 9.02 0.44 -30.41
C LEU A 74 8.80 -0.54 -31.57
N ALA A 75 7.54 -0.85 -31.91
CA ALA A 75 7.16 -1.84 -32.93
C ALA A 75 7.90 -3.18 -32.77
N LEU A 76 8.16 -3.59 -31.52
CA LEU A 76 8.85 -4.83 -31.18
C LEU A 76 7.89 -6.03 -31.11
N ALA A 77 6.65 -5.85 -31.56
CA ALA A 77 5.65 -6.90 -31.61
C ALA A 77 6.07 -7.89 -32.70
N ALA A 78 5.75 -9.17 -32.50
CA ALA A 78 6.01 -10.17 -33.53
C ALA A 78 5.37 -9.73 -34.86
N PRO A 79 6.11 -9.80 -35.98
CA PRO A 79 5.56 -9.45 -37.28
C PRO A 79 4.28 -10.24 -37.57
N ARG A 80 3.29 -9.60 -38.20
CA ARG A 80 2.05 -10.28 -38.59
C ARG A 80 2.33 -11.24 -39.75
N ALA A 81 1.51 -12.29 -39.89
CA ALA A 81 1.62 -13.26 -40.99
C ALA A 81 1.70 -12.59 -42.38
N GLU A 82 0.99 -11.48 -42.56
CA GLU A 82 0.97 -10.68 -43.81
C GLU A 82 2.28 -9.94 -44.10
N GLN A 83 3.15 -9.77 -43.11
CA GLN A 83 4.46 -9.13 -43.26
C GLN A 83 5.54 -10.15 -43.65
N TYR A 84 5.23 -11.45 -43.58
CA TYR A 84 6.12 -12.50 -44.07
C TYR A 84 5.86 -12.76 -45.55
N VAL A 85 6.93 -13.08 -46.25
CA VAL A 85 6.85 -13.49 -47.65
C VAL A 85 6.34 -14.92 -47.73
N GLY A 86 5.30 -15.17 -48.54
CA GLY A 86 4.58 -16.44 -48.56
C GLY A 86 5.29 -17.60 -49.26
N GLY A 87 6.44 -17.37 -49.91
CA GLY A 87 7.20 -18.42 -50.59
C GLY A 87 8.49 -17.95 -51.25
N GLU A 88 9.33 -18.91 -51.66
CA GLU A 88 10.67 -18.66 -52.18
C GLU A 88 10.72 -17.80 -53.44
N HIS A 89 9.71 -17.90 -54.31
CA HIS A 89 9.60 -17.08 -55.51
C HIS A 89 9.37 -15.60 -55.20
N GLN A 90 8.49 -15.29 -54.25
CA GLN A 90 8.27 -13.91 -53.80
C GLN A 90 9.51 -13.37 -53.06
N LEU A 91 10.23 -14.23 -52.35
CA LEU A 91 11.47 -13.87 -51.68
C LEU A 91 12.57 -13.53 -52.70
N ALA A 92 12.62 -14.25 -53.82
CA ALA A 92 13.57 -14.00 -54.91
C ALA A 92 13.31 -12.68 -55.65
N SER A 93 12.06 -12.20 -55.68
CA SER A 93 11.71 -10.90 -56.28
C SER A 93 11.98 -9.68 -55.39
N LEU A 94 12.42 -9.88 -54.13
CA LEU A 94 12.64 -8.78 -53.19
C LEU A 94 13.90 -7.97 -53.54
N PRO A 95 13.84 -6.63 -53.63
CA PRO A 95 14.99 -5.80 -53.95
C PRO A 95 16.04 -5.82 -52.82
N GLY A 96 17.33 -5.83 -53.16
CA GLY A 96 18.43 -5.78 -52.19
C GLY A 96 19.14 -7.11 -51.89
N ARG A 97 18.89 -8.15 -52.69
CA ARG A 97 19.66 -9.41 -52.63
C ARG A 97 21.10 -9.16 -53.10
N THR A 98 22.08 -9.40 -52.23
CA THR A 98 23.50 -9.43 -52.61
C THR A 98 23.83 -10.77 -53.26
N GLU A 99 24.80 -10.82 -54.19
CA GLU A 99 25.15 -12.03 -54.95
C GLU A 99 25.54 -13.25 -54.07
N GLY A 100 25.81 -13.03 -52.78
CA GLY A 100 26.10 -14.08 -51.80
C GLY A 100 24.87 -14.72 -51.12
N GLY A 101 23.65 -14.43 -51.56
CA GLY A 101 22.42 -15.01 -50.99
C GLY A 101 21.98 -14.41 -49.65
N ASN A 102 22.74 -13.46 -49.11
CA ASN A 102 22.41 -12.75 -47.88
C ASN A 102 21.52 -11.54 -48.22
N VAL A 103 20.30 -11.54 -47.69
CA VAL A 103 19.47 -10.34 -47.69
C VAL A 103 20.03 -9.44 -46.59
N ALA A 104 20.72 -8.37 -46.98
CA ALA A 104 21.19 -7.34 -46.05
C ALA A 104 19.99 -6.47 -45.61
N LEU A 105 19.01 -7.09 -44.95
CA LEU A 105 17.99 -6.38 -44.20
C LEU A 105 18.65 -5.94 -42.89
N ALA A 106 19.43 -4.85 -42.99
CA ALA A 106 19.78 -4.05 -41.83
C ALA A 106 18.47 -3.59 -41.21
N TYR A 107 18.06 -4.27 -40.12
CA TYR A 107 17.04 -3.85 -39.14
C TYR A 107 16.19 -2.67 -39.63
N VAL A 108 15.29 -2.92 -40.59
CA VAL A 108 14.38 -1.88 -41.10
C VAL A 108 13.33 -1.71 -40.02
N VAL A 109 13.64 -0.85 -39.05
CA VAL A 109 12.61 -0.06 -38.37
C VAL A 109 11.80 0.57 -39.50
N PRO A 110 10.48 0.35 -39.61
CA PRO A 110 9.67 1.07 -40.57
C PRO A 110 9.71 2.55 -40.21
N SER A 111 10.66 3.28 -40.80
CA SER A 111 10.62 4.73 -40.93
C SER A 111 9.88 5.11 -42.22
N ALA A 112 8.99 4.23 -42.68
CA ALA A 112 8.02 4.57 -43.72
C ALA A 112 6.80 5.18 -43.00
N PRO A 113 6.32 6.37 -43.40
CA PRO A 113 5.11 6.92 -42.83
C PRO A 113 3.97 5.97 -43.22
N MET A 114 3.53 5.17 -42.25
CA MET A 114 2.28 4.44 -42.38
C MET A 114 1.19 5.52 -42.32
N GLU A 115 0.41 5.65 -43.38
CA GLU A 115 -0.69 6.61 -43.44
C GLU A 115 -1.72 6.21 -42.39
N ALA A 116 -1.58 6.80 -41.20
CA ALA A 116 -2.47 6.59 -40.09
C ALA A 116 -3.81 7.21 -40.46
N ALA A 117 -4.88 6.42 -40.45
CA ALA A 117 -6.21 6.98 -40.28
C ALA A 117 -6.19 7.95 -39.09
N PRO A 118 -6.85 9.12 -39.15
CA PRO A 118 -6.64 10.20 -38.20
C PRO A 118 -7.05 9.74 -36.80
N ALA A 119 -6.07 9.36 -35.99
CA ALA A 119 -6.25 9.13 -34.57
C ALA A 119 -6.28 10.52 -33.88
N PRO A 120 -7.22 10.78 -32.97
CA PRO A 120 -7.31 12.06 -32.30
C PRO A 120 -6.01 12.35 -31.53
N GLU A 121 -5.43 13.53 -31.79
CA GLU A 121 -4.19 13.99 -31.16
C GLU A 121 -4.29 13.90 -29.63
N PRO A 122 -3.43 13.11 -28.96
CA PRO A 122 -3.28 13.23 -27.52
C PRO A 122 -2.46 14.49 -27.24
N ALA A 123 -3.10 15.47 -26.60
CA ALA A 123 -2.41 16.60 -26.00
C ALA A 123 -1.34 16.07 -25.03
N LEU A 124 -0.08 16.34 -25.36
CA LEU A 124 1.09 16.07 -24.51
C LEU A 124 0.97 16.89 -23.22
N ALA A 125 0.40 16.29 -22.17
CA ALA A 125 0.69 16.73 -20.82
C ALA A 125 2.13 16.32 -20.51
N ALA A 126 3.02 17.30 -20.39
CA ALA A 126 4.40 17.09 -20.00
C ALA A 126 4.46 16.33 -18.66
N ALA A 127 4.83 15.05 -18.72
CA ALA A 127 5.16 14.28 -17.55
C ALA A 127 6.48 14.83 -17.00
N ALA A 128 6.39 15.54 -15.88
CA ALA A 128 7.57 15.97 -15.12
C ALA A 128 8.38 14.73 -14.67
N PRO A 129 9.72 14.78 -14.71
CA PRO A 129 10.53 13.66 -14.25
C PRO A 129 10.32 13.49 -12.74
N VAL A 130 9.87 12.32 -12.31
CA VAL A 130 9.93 11.94 -10.89
C VAL A 130 11.41 11.72 -10.56
N ALA A 131 11.96 12.63 -9.76
CA ALA A 131 13.33 12.55 -9.29
C ALA A 131 13.52 11.25 -8.50
N ALA A 132 14.49 10.44 -8.92
CA ALA A 132 15.02 9.36 -8.11
C ALA A 132 15.47 9.94 -6.76
N SER A 133 14.83 9.49 -5.69
CA SER A 133 15.17 9.92 -4.33
C SER A 133 16.51 9.28 -3.95
N ALA A 134 17.59 10.05 -3.98
CA ALA A 134 18.88 9.67 -3.44
C ALA A 134 18.78 9.36 -1.93
N PRO A 135 19.54 8.39 -1.39
CA PRO A 135 19.47 8.04 0.03
C PRO A 135 19.98 9.21 0.87
N ALA A 136 19.11 9.74 1.74
CA ALA A 136 19.47 10.81 2.65
C ALA A 136 20.54 10.34 3.65
N ARG A 137 21.67 11.05 3.65
CA ARG A 137 22.75 10.95 4.64
C ARG A 137 22.20 11.32 6.02
N VAL A 138 22.39 10.43 6.99
CA VAL A 138 22.01 10.62 8.39
C VAL A 138 23.07 11.49 9.08
N GLU A 139 22.69 12.68 9.54
CA GLU A 139 23.45 13.47 10.53
C GLU A 139 23.00 13.12 11.96
N PRO A 140 23.90 13.19 12.96
CA PRO A 140 23.61 12.71 14.31
C PRO A 140 22.75 13.69 15.11
N ALA A 141 22.02 13.10 16.06
CA ALA A 141 20.97 13.70 16.88
C ALA A 141 21.39 14.99 17.62
N ARG A 142 20.56 16.03 17.47
CA ARG A 142 20.57 17.21 18.35
C ARG A 142 19.74 16.92 19.60
N ASN A 143 20.37 17.08 20.77
CA ASN A 143 19.81 16.95 22.11
C ASN A 143 18.37 17.46 22.26
N VAL A 144 17.47 16.61 22.73
CA VAL A 144 16.10 16.96 23.15
C VAL A 144 16.09 17.12 24.67
N LYS A 145 15.73 18.32 25.15
CA LYS A 145 15.40 18.59 26.56
C LYS A 145 14.09 17.88 26.94
N PRO A 146 13.92 17.38 28.17
CA PRO A 146 12.70 16.69 28.57
C PRO A 146 11.52 17.66 28.61
N VAL A 147 10.44 17.30 27.91
CA VAL A 147 9.16 18.03 27.89
C VAL A 147 8.36 17.63 29.14
N GLY A 148 7.88 18.64 29.88
CA GLY A 148 6.96 18.51 31.00
C GLY A 148 5.56 18.02 30.59
N PRO A 149 4.59 17.95 31.53
CA PRO A 149 3.35 17.22 31.33
C PRO A 149 2.51 17.79 30.17
N VAL A 150 1.99 16.86 29.36
CA VAL A 150 1.14 17.09 28.19
C VAL A 150 -0.11 17.86 28.61
N GLN A 151 -0.22 19.10 28.15
CA GLN A 151 -1.50 19.80 28.09
C GLN A 151 -2.31 19.24 26.93
N THR A 152 -3.51 18.76 27.24
CA THR A 152 -4.53 18.41 26.26
C THR A 152 -4.96 19.67 25.51
N ALA A 153 -4.49 19.82 24.27
CA ALA A 153 -4.92 20.90 23.40
C ALA A 153 -5.16 20.40 21.97
N ARG A 154 -6.45 20.43 21.64
CA ARG A 154 -7.06 20.63 20.31
C ARG A 154 -7.17 19.41 19.38
N ALA A 155 -8.38 18.90 19.36
CA ALA A 155 -8.99 18.24 18.21
C ALA A 155 -9.12 19.24 17.05
N ASP A 156 -8.07 19.38 16.24
CA ASP A 156 -8.04 20.00 14.91
C ASP A 156 -6.73 19.49 14.30
N VAL A 157 -6.67 18.48 13.44
CA VAL A 157 -7.14 18.44 12.06
C VAL A 157 -7.23 16.96 11.68
N ILE A 158 -8.44 16.41 11.61
CA ILE A 158 -8.64 15.13 10.91
C ILE A 158 -8.92 15.47 9.45
N PRO A 159 -8.13 15.00 8.48
CA PRO A 159 -8.39 15.28 7.07
C PRO A 159 -9.81 14.82 6.71
N ALA A 160 -10.55 15.65 5.97
CA ALA A 160 -11.99 15.43 5.70
C ALA A 160 -12.32 14.02 5.17
N LYS A 161 -11.38 13.43 4.41
CA LYS A 161 -11.47 12.04 3.92
C LYS A 161 -11.44 11.00 5.04
N ALA A 162 -10.60 11.19 6.07
CA ALA A 162 -10.55 10.29 7.22
C ALA A 162 -11.81 10.38 8.10
N ARG A 163 -12.43 11.56 8.20
CA ARG A 163 -13.73 11.72 8.87
C ARG A 163 -14.87 11.06 8.09
N ALA A 164 -14.85 11.13 6.76
CA ALA A 164 -15.83 10.45 5.91
C ALA A 164 -15.72 8.91 6.01
N VAL A 165 -14.49 8.38 6.03
CA VAL A 165 -14.24 6.94 6.19
C VAL A 165 -14.65 6.45 7.58
N ALA A 166 -14.35 7.20 8.65
CA ALA A 166 -14.77 6.85 10.01
C ALA A 166 -16.30 6.88 10.20
N MET A 167 -17.00 7.78 9.49
CA MET A 167 -18.46 7.82 9.47
C MET A 167 -19.04 6.59 8.76
N LEU A 168 -18.45 6.19 7.63
CA LEU A 168 -18.87 4.98 6.91
C LEU A 168 -18.66 3.72 7.74
N ASP A 169 -17.49 3.57 8.37
CA ASP A 169 -17.15 2.42 9.20
C ASP A 169 -18.15 2.26 10.37
N ARG A 170 -18.51 3.38 11.01
CA ARG A 170 -19.51 3.38 12.09
C ARG A 170 -20.93 3.07 11.62
N THR A 171 -21.28 3.40 10.38
CA THR A 171 -22.58 3.00 9.79
C THR A 171 -22.61 1.54 9.37
N LEU A 172 -21.48 1.00 8.90
CA LEU A 172 -21.36 -0.41 8.47
C LEU A 172 -21.28 -1.36 9.67
N LEU A 173 -20.57 -0.96 10.73
CA LEU A 173 -20.39 -1.71 11.98
C LEU A 173 -21.47 -1.41 13.04
N SER A 174 -22.60 -0.83 12.65
CA SER A 174 -23.69 -0.59 13.60
C SER A 174 -24.33 -1.90 14.07
N ASP A 175 -24.74 -1.97 15.35
CA ASP A 175 -25.39 -3.17 15.90
C ASP A 175 -26.65 -3.57 15.12
N ALA A 176 -27.33 -2.59 14.50
CA ALA A 176 -28.50 -2.81 13.67
C ALA A 176 -28.16 -3.56 12.37
N THR A 177 -27.10 -3.17 11.67
CA THR A 177 -26.64 -3.83 10.43
C THR A 177 -26.07 -5.21 10.73
N MET A 178 -25.32 -5.36 11.82
CA MET A 178 -24.80 -6.66 12.29
C MET A 178 -25.93 -7.63 12.65
N ALA A 179 -26.98 -7.15 13.32
CA ALA A 179 -28.14 -7.97 13.68
C ALA A 179 -28.98 -8.36 12.45
N ASP A 180 -29.03 -7.52 11.42
CA ASP A 180 -29.73 -7.83 10.18
C ASP A 180 -28.98 -8.89 9.35
N LEU A 181 -27.65 -8.78 9.28
CA LEU A 181 -26.79 -9.80 8.66
C LEU A 181 -26.92 -11.17 9.35
N ALA A 182 -26.94 -11.18 10.69
CA ALA A 182 -27.12 -12.41 11.45
C ALA A 182 -28.51 -13.03 11.24
N ARG A 183 -29.55 -12.21 11.03
CA ARG A 183 -30.90 -12.68 10.71
C ARG A 183 -31.00 -13.22 9.29
N SER A 184 -30.40 -12.57 8.30
CA SER A 184 -30.39 -13.06 6.92
C SER A 184 -29.63 -14.38 6.80
N ALA A 185 -28.46 -14.50 7.45
CA ALA A 185 -27.67 -15.73 7.47
C ALA A 185 -28.44 -16.91 8.09
N ARG A 186 -29.19 -16.69 9.18
CA ARG A 186 -30.05 -17.73 9.77
C ARG A 186 -31.22 -18.11 8.88
N LYS A 187 -31.79 -17.15 8.15
CA LYS A 187 -32.89 -17.37 7.20
C LYS A 187 -32.41 -18.18 5.99
N GLU A 188 -31.18 -17.98 5.55
CA GLU A 188 -30.56 -18.74 4.46
C GLU A 188 -30.17 -20.15 4.90
N ALA A 189 -29.63 -20.32 6.11
CA ALA A 189 -29.31 -21.63 6.68
C ALA A 189 -30.56 -22.52 6.94
N ALA A 190 -31.74 -21.91 7.06
CA ALA A 190 -33.01 -22.62 7.22
C ALA A 190 -33.71 -22.94 5.88
N ARG A 191 -33.13 -22.53 4.74
CA ARG A 191 -33.63 -22.85 3.40
C ARG A 191 -33.00 -24.20 2.97
N PRO A 192 -33.82 -25.24 2.72
CA PRO A 192 -33.32 -26.55 2.29
C PRO A 192 -32.79 -26.54 0.85
#